data_AF-G7W3G9-F1
#
_entry.id   AF-G7W3G9-F1
#
_cell.length_a   1.000
_cell.length_b   1.000
_cell.length_c   1.000
_cell.angle_alpha   90.00
_cell.angle_beta   90.00
_cell.angle_gamma   90.00
#
_symmetry.space_group_name_H-M   'P 1'
#
loop_
_entity.id
_entity.type
_entity.pdbx_description
1 polymer ?
#
loop_
_entity_poly.entity_id
_entity_poly.type
_entity_poly.pdbx_seq_one_letter_code
_entity_poly.pdbx_strand_id
1 'polypeptide(L)'
;MNIAGLIDHTLLRADATKDEITKLTAEAKKYQFASVCVNPTWVAYSAEQLAGTGVNICTVIGFPLGANTTATKAFETKDAIANGATEIDMVINIGALKERNLQLVEQDIRGVVEAAAGTLVKVIIEACLLTDEEKVLASELSVKAGANFVKTSTGFSTGGATAEDVALMRKTVGPEIGVKASGGVRSLEDVQKLVEAGASRIGASSGVKIIEGEQSTSSY
;
A
#
# COMPACT_ATOMS: atom_id res chain seq x y z
N MET A 1 -2.08 -5.95 -21.08
CA MET A 1 -2.07 -5.26 -19.78
C MET A 1 -0.62 -4.95 -19.43
N ASN A 2 -0.28 -3.69 -19.10
CA ASN A 2 1.07 -3.36 -18.63
C ASN A 2 1.18 -3.73 -17.16
N ILE A 3 1.75 -4.89 -16.85
CA ILE A 3 1.85 -5.41 -15.49
C ILE A 3 2.84 -4.61 -14.65
N ALA A 4 3.94 -4.14 -15.25
CA ALA A 4 4.91 -3.30 -14.54
C ALA A 4 4.26 -2.01 -14.01
N GLY A 5 3.42 -1.38 -14.82
CA GLY A 5 2.64 -0.19 -14.41
C GLY A 5 1.59 -0.43 -13.32
N LEU A 6 1.42 -1.67 -12.84
CA LEU A 6 0.58 -2.02 -11.68
C LEU A 6 1.40 -2.30 -10.42
N ILE A 7 2.72 -2.40 -10.50
CA ILE A 7 3.56 -2.84 -9.38
C ILE A 7 4.09 -1.63 -8.62
N ASP A 8 3.84 -1.62 -7.31
CA ASP A 8 4.57 -0.81 -6.34
C ASP A 8 5.74 -1.66 -5.83
N HIS A 9 6.95 -1.36 -6.33
CA HIS A 9 8.17 -2.12 -6.02
C HIS A 9 8.61 -1.80 -4.60
N THR A 10 8.45 -2.76 -3.70
CA THR A 10 8.37 -2.49 -2.25
C THR A 10 9.58 -3.02 -1.50
N LEU A 11 10.19 -2.20 -0.63
CA LEU A 11 11.19 -2.62 0.35
C LEU A 11 10.95 -1.91 1.69
N LEU A 12 10.42 -2.64 2.67
CA LEU A 12 10.01 -2.12 3.98
C LEU A 12 10.70 -2.82 5.16
N ARG A 13 11.69 -3.70 4.93
CA ARG A 13 12.43 -4.34 6.02
C ARG A 13 13.13 -3.28 6.88
N ALA A 14 13.15 -3.50 8.19
CA ALA A 14 13.71 -2.54 9.15
C ALA A 14 15.23 -2.32 8.99
N ASP A 15 15.93 -3.30 8.41
CA ASP A 15 17.37 -3.31 8.15
C ASP A 15 17.73 -2.96 6.69
N ALA A 16 16.77 -2.45 5.89
CA ALA A 16 17.03 -2.04 4.52
C ALA A 16 18.10 -0.93 4.46
N THR A 17 19.15 -1.18 3.70
CA THR A 17 20.30 -0.29 3.54
C THR A 17 20.13 0.67 2.36
N LYS A 18 20.96 1.73 2.33
CA LYS A 18 20.97 2.69 1.21
C LYS A 18 21.27 2.01 -0.14
N ASP A 19 22.17 1.03 -0.16
CA ASP A 19 22.53 0.30 -1.39
C ASP A 19 21.35 -0.51 -1.93
N GLU A 20 20.57 -1.14 -1.06
CA GLU A 20 19.34 -1.84 -1.45
C GLU A 20 18.26 -0.87 -1.96
N ILE A 21 18.13 0.32 -1.37
CA ILE A 21 17.22 1.37 -1.86
C ILE A 21 17.69 1.93 -3.21
N THR A 22 19.00 2.07 -3.40
CA THR A 22 19.60 2.47 -4.70
C THR A 22 19.26 1.44 -5.77
N LYS A 23 19.40 0.15 -5.45
CA LYS A 23 19.01 -0.94 -6.34
C LYS A 23 17.51 -0.91 -6.64
N LEU A 24 16.65 -0.77 -5.63
CA LEU A 24 15.19 -0.70 -5.78
C LEU A 24 14.76 0.41 -6.75
N THR A 25 15.31 1.61 -6.57
CA THR A 25 15.00 2.77 -7.43
C THR A 25 15.54 2.60 -8.85
N ALA A 26 16.74 2.03 -9.02
CA ALA A 26 17.28 1.71 -10.33
C ALA A 26 16.43 0.67 -11.10
N GLU A 27 15.95 -0.36 -10.40
CA GLU A 27 15.03 -1.36 -10.96
C GLU A 27 13.69 -0.71 -11.35
N ALA A 28 13.10 0.09 -10.47
CA ALA A 28 11.84 0.77 -10.76
C ALA A 28 11.94 1.69 -11.97
N LYS A 29 13.04 2.42 -12.11
CA LYS A 29 13.34 3.22 -13.31
C LYS A 29 13.47 2.35 -14.57
N LYS A 30 14.18 1.21 -14.48
CA LYS A 30 14.41 0.30 -15.61
C LYS A 30 13.11 -0.30 -16.13
N TYR A 31 12.26 -0.81 -15.24
CA TYR A 31 11.02 -1.52 -15.61
C TYR A 31 9.78 -0.62 -15.67
N GLN A 32 9.91 0.66 -15.31
CA GLN A 32 8.80 1.62 -15.27
C GLN A 32 7.65 1.11 -14.40
N PHE A 33 8.00 0.75 -13.16
CA PHE A 33 7.02 0.39 -12.13
C PHE A 33 6.13 1.58 -11.77
N ALA A 34 4.95 1.30 -11.22
CA ALA A 34 4.01 2.34 -10.80
C ALA A 34 4.63 3.26 -9.75
N SER A 35 5.25 2.66 -8.73
CA SER A 35 5.96 3.36 -7.67
C SER A 35 7.10 2.51 -7.11
N VAL A 36 8.00 3.16 -6.36
CA VAL A 36 8.68 2.47 -5.26
C VAL A 36 7.87 2.62 -3.98
N CYS A 37 7.93 1.66 -3.06
CA CYS A 37 7.30 1.77 -1.74
C CYS A 37 8.35 1.51 -0.65
N VAL A 38 8.71 2.57 0.09
CA VAL A 38 9.82 2.58 1.07
C VAL A 38 9.38 3.14 2.41
N ASN A 39 10.11 2.83 3.49
CA ASN A 39 9.87 3.45 4.79
C ASN A 39 10.13 4.97 4.75
N PRO A 40 9.48 5.80 5.59
CA PRO A 40 9.55 7.26 5.52
C PRO A 40 10.97 7.84 5.47
N THR A 41 11.92 7.24 6.19
CA THR A 41 13.34 7.64 6.21
C THR A 41 14.00 7.68 4.82
N TRP A 42 13.49 6.91 3.85
CA TRP A 42 14.06 6.77 2.50
C TRP A 42 13.34 7.60 1.44
N VAL A 43 12.31 8.37 1.81
CA VAL A 43 11.47 9.12 0.85
C VAL A 43 12.28 10.17 0.12
N ALA A 44 13.00 11.04 0.84
CA ALA A 44 13.80 12.10 0.23
C ALA A 44 14.88 11.55 -0.71
N TYR A 45 15.56 10.47 -0.29
CA TYR A 45 16.57 9.83 -1.13
C TYR A 45 15.94 9.19 -2.38
N SER A 46 14.81 8.52 -2.23
CA SER A 46 14.10 7.90 -3.38
C SER A 46 13.57 8.96 -4.36
N ALA A 47 13.08 10.09 -3.86
CA ALA A 47 12.65 11.22 -4.68
C ALA A 47 13.81 11.81 -5.50
N GLU A 48 15.00 11.94 -4.90
CA GLU A 48 16.22 12.34 -5.62
C GLU A 48 16.58 11.35 -6.73
N GLN A 49 16.60 10.04 -6.42
CA GLN A 49 16.99 9.01 -7.40
C GLN A 49 15.99 8.85 -8.56
N LEU A 50 14.71 9.14 -8.32
CA LEU A 50 13.63 8.97 -9.30
C LEU A 50 13.20 10.27 -9.98
N ALA A 51 13.88 11.38 -9.73
CA ALA A 51 13.58 12.66 -10.35
C ALA A 51 13.54 12.57 -11.88
N GLY A 52 12.43 13.05 -12.48
CA GLY A 52 12.22 13.05 -13.93
C GLY A 52 11.95 11.69 -14.57
N THR A 53 11.79 10.62 -13.79
CA THR A 53 11.54 9.27 -14.32
C THR A 53 10.07 8.95 -14.53
N GLY A 54 9.16 9.67 -13.86
CA GLY A 54 7.72 9.38 -13.86
C GLY A 54 7.29 8.28 -12.89
N VAL A 55 8.22 7.61 -12.20
CA VAL A 55 7.92 6.62 -11.16
C VAL A 55 7.52 7.32 -9.86
N ASN A 56 6.38 6.93 -9.28
CA ASN A 56 5.90 7.53 -8.03
C ASN A 56 6.73 7.11 -6.81
N ILE A 57 6.69 7.93 -5.75
CA ILE A 57 7.28 7.61 -4.45
C ILE A 57 6.15 7.33 -3.47
N CYS A 58 5.92 6.06 -3.17
CA CYS A 58 5.01 5.63 -2.13
C CYS A 58 5.77 5.46 -0.81
N THR A 59 5.14 5.87 0.30
CA THR A 59 5.60 5.50 1.64
C THR A 59 4.44 5.03 2.50
N VAL A 60 4.75 4.61 3.73
CA VAL A 60 3.80 4.00 4.66
C VAL A 60 3.62 4.87 5.90
N ILE A 61 2.41 4.90 6.47
CA ILE A 61 2.03 5.79 7.59
C ILE A 61 1.38 4.99 8.71
N GLY A 62 1.81 5.23 9.96
CA GLY A 62 1.38 4.46 11.12
C GLY A 62 1.66 2.95 10.96
N PHE A 63 2.69 2.61 10.20
CA PHE A 63 2.96 1.26 9.72
C PHE A 63 3.95 0.50 10.61
N PRO A 64 3.83 -0.84 10.75
CA PRO A 64 2.77 -1.69 10.21
C PRO A 64 1.55 -1.83 11.13
N LEU A 65 1.61 -1.30 12.37
CA LEU A 65 0.65 -1.69 13.41
C LEU A 65 -0.67 -0.91 13.38
N GLY A 66 -0.69 0.28 12.79
CA GLY A 66 -1.89 1.13 12.74
C GLY A 66 -2.34 1.71 14.09
N ALA A 67 -1.57 1.49 15.15
CA ALA A 67 -1.94 1.79 16.54
C ALA A 67 -1.46 3.17 17.04
N ASN A 68 -0.91 4.00 16.17
CA ASN A 68 -0.58 5.39 16.48
C ASN A 68 -1.85 6.25 16.55
N THR A 69 -1.75 7.41 17.21
CA THR A 69 -2.84 8.40 17.20
C THR A 69 -3.01 9.00 15.80
N THR A 70 -4.22 9.48 15.49
CA THR A 70 -4.51 10.20 14.25
C THR A 70 -3.61 11.41 14.05
N ALA A 71 -3.31 12.16 15.11
CA ALA A 71 -2.42 13.31 15.05
C ALA A 71 -0.99 12.92 14.62
N THR A 72 -0.48 11.79 15.10
CA THR A 72 0.82 11.26 14.67
C THR A 72 0.80 10.86 13.20
N LYS A 73 -0.23 10.13 12.76
CA LYS A 73 -0.35 9.71 11.34
C LYS A 73 -0.47 10.91 10.40
N ALA A 74 -1.23 11.93 10.78
CA ALA A 74 -1.37 13.17 10.02
C ALA A 74 -0.06 13.97 9.95
N PHE A 75 0.71 14.03 11.04
CA PHE A 75 2.03 14.65 11.05
C PHE A 75 3.01 13.90 10.13
N GLU A 76 3.11 12.58 10.28
CA GLU A 76 3.98 11.72 9.47
C GLU A 76 3.64 11.84 7.97
N THR A 77 2.35 11.96 7.64
CA THR A 77 1.89 12.17 6.26
C THR A 77 2.42 13.48 5.67
N LYS A 78 2.33 14.59 6.42
CA LYS A 78 2.83 15.90 5.98
C LYS A 78 4.34 15.90 5.81
N ASP A 79 5.05 15.27 6.74
CA ASP A 79 6.51 15.13 6.66
C ASP A 79 6.93 14.31 5.44
N ALA A 80 6.29 13.16 5.20
CA ALA A 80 6.53 12.32 4.02
C ALA A 80 6.33 13.08 2.71
N ILE A 81 5.24 13.86 2.60
CA ILE A 81 4.96 14.67 1.40
C ILE A 81 6.00 15.78 1.24
N ALA A 82 6.38 16.47 2.32
CA ALA A 82 7.44 17.47 2.29
C ALA A 82 8.78 16.87 1.83
N ASN A 83 9.02 15.59 2.13
CA ASN A 83 10.19 14.84 1.68
C ASN A 83 10.06 14.26 0.25
N GLY A 84 8.91 14.45 -0.42
CA GLY A 84 8.72 14.07 -1.84
C GLY A 84 7.88 12.83 -2.08
N ALA A 85 7.15 12.30 -1.09
CA ALA A 85 6.18 11.24 -1.33
C ALA A 85 5.02 11.73 -2.21
N THR A 86 4.66 10.95 -3.22
CA THR A 86 3.51 11.21 -4.11
C THR A 86 2.35 10.23 -3.88
N GLU A 87 2.55 9.19 -3.07
CA GLU A 87 1.51 8.28 -2.63
C GLU A 87 1.74 7.86 -1.17
N ILE A 88 0.65 7.61 -0.44
CA ILE A 88 0.64 7.28 0.99
C ILE A 88 -0.13 5.97 1.21
N ASP A 89 0.46 5.02 1.93
CA ASP A 89 -0.18 3.77 2.37
C ASP A 89 -0.30 3.77 3.90
N MET A 90 -1.46 4.17 4.44
CA MET A 90 -1.69 4.16 5.89
C MET A 90 -2.25 2.84 6.40
N VAL A 91 -2.05 2.50 7.67
CA VAL A 91 -2.73 1.37 8.34
C VAL A 91 -3.88 1.86 9.21
N ILE A 92 -5.06 1.25 9.09
CA ILE A 92 -6.22 1.58 9.94
C ILE A 92 -5.94 1.28 11.41
N ASN A 93 -6.71 1.87 12.32
CA ASN A 93 -6.76 1.42 13.70
C ASN A 93 -7.58 0.11 13.82
N ILE A 94 -6.88 -1.03 13.72
CA ILE A 94 -7.50 -2.36 13.71
C ILE A 94 -8.24 -2.64 15.03
N GLY A 95 -7.66 -2.26 16.18
CA GLY A 95 -8.30 -2.43 17.49
C GLY A 95 -9.62 -1.67 17.59
N ALA A 96 -9.65 -0.41 17.14
CA ALA A 96 -10.87 0.40 17.12
C ALA A 96 -11.96 -0.21 16.22
N LEU A 97 -11.59 -0.77 15.07
CA LEU A 97 -12.53 -1.46 14.18
C LEU A 97 -13.16 -2.68 14.86
N LYS A 98 -12.33 -3.50 15.54
CA LYS A 98 -12.80 -4.71 16.26
C LYS A 98 -13.76 -4.39 17.40
N GLU A 99 -13.50 -3.30 18.11
CA GLU A 99 -14.39 -2.75 19.15
C GLU A 99 -15.58 -1.98 18.57
N ARG A 100 -15.77 -1.97 17.24
CA ARG A 100 -16.83 -1.26 16.53
C ARG A 100 -16.88 0.23 16.82
N ASN A 101 -15.73 0.83 17.19
CA ASN A 101 -15.57 2.28 17.26
C ASN A 101 -15.35 2.85 15.85
N LEU A 102 -16.39 2.77 15.03
CA LEU A 102 -16.35 3.16 13.61
C LEU A 102 -16.05 4.65 13.42
N GLN A 103 -16.49 5.49 14.37
CA GLN A 103 -16.20 6.91 14.35
C GLN A 103 -14.69 7.18 14.45
N LEU A 104 -13.99 6.51 15.37
CA LEU A 104 -12.54 6.65 15.50
C LEU A 104 -11.82 6.17 14.24
N VAL A 105 -12.23 5.04 13.66
CA VAL A 105 -11.62 4.53 12.42
C VAL A 105 -11.80 5.51 11.27
N GLU A 106 -13.01 6.06 11.08
CA GLU A 106 -13.27 7.05 10.02
C GLU A 106 -12.45 8.32 10.24
N GLN A 107 -12.43 8.86 11.47
CA GLN A 107 -11.69 10.07 11.80
C GLN A 107 -10.18 9.87 11.61
N ASP A 108 -9.67 8.69 11.93
CA ASP A 108 -8.26 8.35 11.74
C ASP A 108 -7.86 8.37 10.27
N ILE A 109 -8.67 7.75 9.40
CA ILE A 109 -8.44 7.77 7.95
C ILE A 109 -8.61 9.18 7.40
N ARG A 110 -9.68 9.88 7.78
CA ARG A 110 -9.96 11.25 7.31
C ARG A 110 -8.84 12.22 7.67
N GLY A 111 -8.28 12.10 8.88
CA GLY A 111 -7.14 12.92 9.30
C GLY A 111 -5.91 12.75 8.41
N VAL A 112 -5.63 11.53 7.93
CA VAL A 112 -4.56 11.28 6.95
C VAL A 112 -4.93 11.82 5.57
N VAL A 113 -6.16 11.60 5.09
CA VAL A 113 -6.64 12.11 3.79
C VAL A 113 -6.56 13.64 3.72
N GLU A 114 -7.00 14.34 4.77
CA GLU A 114 -6.90 15.80 4.85
C GLU A 114 -5.44 16.27 4.92
N ALA A 115 -4.59 15.57 5.67
CA ALA A 115 -3.16 15.86 5.74
C ALA A 115 -2.42 15.62 4.41
N ALA A 116 -2.93 14.70 3.58
CA ALA A 116 -2.36 14.36 2.30
C ALA A 116 -2.55 15.45 1.23
N ALA A 117 -3.48 16.39 1.44
CA ALA A 117 -3.69 17.57 0.60
C ALA A 117 -3.76 17.28 -0.92
N GLY A 118 -4.44 16.20 -1.30
CA GLY A 118 -4.59 15.75 -2.68
C GLY A 118 -3.58 14.68 -3.14
N THR A 119 -2.59 14.35 -2.31
CA THR A 119 -1.71 13.19 -2.51
C THR A 119 -2.53 11.91 -2.35
N LEU A 120 -2.26 10.91 -3.19
CA LEU A 120 -3.02 9.67 -3.23
C LEU A 120 -2.88 8.89 -1.91
N VAL A 121 -4.00 8.55 -1.27
CA VAL A 121 -4.03 7.77 -0.03
C VAL A 121 -4.62 6.37 -0.26
N LYS A 122 -3.89 5.35 0.18
CA LYS A 122 -4.29 3.95 0.23
C LYS A 122 -4.43 3.51 1.68
N VAL A 123 -5.51 2.80 1.99
CA VAL A 123 -5.84 2.38 3.35
C VAL A 123 -5.64 0.88 3.50
N ILE A 124 -4.61 0.48 4.24
CA ILE A 124 -4.33 -0.91 4.60
C ILE A 124 -5.30 -1.34 5.70
N ILE A 125 -6.17 -2.31 5.39
CA ILE A 125 -7.16 -2.83 6.34
C ILE A 125 -6.61 -4.00 7.18
N GLU A 126 -5.51 -4.61 6.73
CA GLU A 126 -4.92 -5.82 7.30
C GLU A 126 -5.91 -6.99 7.35
N ALA A 127 -6.37 -7.41 6.16
CA ALA A 127 -7.47 -8.34 5.96
C ALA A 127 -7.32 -9.67 6.72
N CYS A 128 -6.09 -10.16 6.91
CA CYS A 128 -5.82 -11.41 7.63
C CYS A 128 -6.21 -11.38 9.12
N LEU A 129 -6.48 -10.20 9.69
CA LEU A 129 -6.95 -10.04 11.06
C LEU A 129 -8.46 -9.79 11.14
N LEU A 130 -9.15 -9.62 10.01
CA LEU A 130 -10.53 -9.17 9.96
C LEU A 130 -11.49 -10.27 9.51
N THR A 131 -12.72 -10.23 10.05
CA THR A 131 -13.84 -10.99 9.46
C THR A 131 -14.29 -10.34 8.15
N ASP A 132 -15.06 -11.04 7.32
CA ASP A 132 -15.57 -10.47 6.06
C ASP A 132 -16.45 -9.23 6.29
N GLU A 133 -17.24 -9.23 7.38
CA GLU A 133 -18.01 -8.05 7.80
C GLU A 133 -17.10 -6.86 8.15
N GLU A 134 -16.02 -7.11 8.90
CA GLU A 134 -15.04 -6.08 9.25
C GLU A 134 -14.30 -5.55 8.02
N LYS A 135 -13.99 -6.41 7.04
CA LYS A 135 -13.36 -6.00 5.75
C LYS A 135 -14.28 -5.08 4.95
N VAL A 136 -15.58 -5.38 4.91
CA VAL A 136 -16.59 -4.52 4.27
C VAL A 136 -16.64 -3.17 4.98
N LEU A 137 -16.79 -3.15 6.31
CA LEU A 137 -16.86 -1.91 7.08
C LEU A 137 -15.59 -1.06 6.92
N ALA A 138 -14.40 -1.66 7.02
CA ALA A 138 -13.14 -0.94 6.83
C ALA A 138 -13.07 -0.29 5.43
N SER A 139 -13.53 -1.01 4.41
CA SER A 139 -13.55 -0.52 3.04
C SER A 139 -14.54 0.63 2.86
N GLU A 140 -15.76 0.51 3.39
CA GLU A 140 -16.77 1.58 3.35
C GLU A 140 -16.31 2.84 4.08
N LEU A 141 -15.71 2.70 5.26
CA LEU A 141 -15.17 3.82 6.02
C LEU A 141 -14.02 4.50 5.27
N SER A 142 -13.18 3.73 4.57
CA SER A 142 -12.12 4.27 3.72
C SER A 142 -12.67 5.14 2.59
N VAL A 143 -13.72 4.66 1.89
CA VAL A 143 -14.40 5.43 0.84
C VAL A 143 -15.05 6.69 1.43
N LYS A 144 -15.76 6.56 2.55
CA LYS A 144 -16.43 7.68 3.22
C LYS A 144 -15.45 8.77 3.69
N ALA A 145 -14.25 8.36 4.12
CA ALA A 145 -13.19 9.27 4.53
C ALA A 145 -12.47 9.96 3.36
N GLY A 146 -12.72 9.52 2.12
CA GLY A 146 -12.15 10.12 0.91
C GLY A 146 -10.82 9.50 0.45
N ALA A 147 -10.49 8.28 0.91
CA ALA A 147 -9.32 7.57 0.43
C ALA A 147 -9.47 7.16 -1.05
N ASN A 148 -8.35 7.04 -1.76
CA ASN A 148 -8.34 6.69 -3.18
C ASN A 148 -8.26 5.17 -3.40
N PHE A 149 -7.70 4.45 -2.43
CA PHE A 149 -7.52 3.01 -2.48
C PHE A 149 -7.82 2.36 -1.14
N VAL A 150 -8.25 1.11 -1.21
CA VAL A 150 -8.14 0.14 -0.11
C VAL A 150 -7.05 -0.88 -0.43
N LYS A 151 -6.31 -1.30 0.59
CA LYS A 151 -5.16 -2.21 0.46
C LYS A 151 -5.30 -3.39 1.41
N THR A 152 -4.99 -4.60 0.94
CA THR A 152 -5.23 -5.84 1.69
C THR A 152 -4.39 -5.90 2.97
N SER A 153 -3.06 -5.90 2.84
CA SER A 153 -2.18 -6.35 3.93
C SER A 153 -0.90 -5.52 4.03
N THR A 154 -0.34 -5.44 5.24
CA THR A 154 1.00 -4.84 5.43
C THR A 154 2.10 -5.79 4.96
N GLY A 155 1.84 -7.10 5.03
CA GLY A 155 2.80 -8.18 4.87
C GLY A 155 3.63 -8.46 6.13
N PHE A 156 3.40 -7.76 7.24
CA PHE A 156 4.07 -7.98 8.54
C PHE A 156 3.19 -8.72 9.54
N SER A 157 2.02 -9.19 9.08
CA SER A 157 1.04 -9.95 9.87
C SER A 157 1.01 -11.43 9.45
N THR A 158 -0.05 -12.15 9.83
CA THR A 158 -0.18 -13.60 9.68
C THR A 158 -0.54 -14.06 8.27
N GLY A 159 -0.98 -13.14 7.39
CA GLY A 159 -1.41 -13.48 6.03
C GLY A 159 -1.25 -12.33 5.03
N GLY A 160 -1.23 -12.69 3.75
CA GLY A 160 -1.13 -11.78 2.61
C GLY A 160 -2.46 -11.54 1.91
N ALA A 161 -2.42 -11.10 0.65
CA ALA A 161 -3.59 -10.94 -0.18
C ALA A 161 -4.15 -12.31 -0.63
N THR A 162 -5.48 -12.42 -0.67
CA THR A 162 -6.20 -13.53 -1.30
C THR A 162 -7.10 -12.99 -2.41
N ALA A 163 -7.46 -13.83 -3.39
CA ALA A 163 -8.38 -13.42 -4.46
C ALA A 163 -9.78 -13.10 -3.90
N GLU A 164 -10.19 -13.84 -2.86
CA GLU A 164 -11.46 -13.67 -2.16
C GLU A 164 -11.54 -12.31 -1.47
N ASP A 165 -10.49 -11.91 -0.74
CA ASP A 165 -10.43 -10.59 -0.09
C ASP A 165 -10.45 -9.46 -1.10
N VAL A 166 -9.69 -9.59 -2.20
CA VAL A 166 -9.65 -8.58 -3.26
C VAL A 166 -11.02 -8.44 -3.92
N ALA A 167 -11.69 -9.54 -4.23
CA ALA A 167 -13.03 -9.52 -4.84
C ALA A 167 -14.07 -8.92 -3.90
N LEU A 168 -14.01 -9.23 -2.60
CA LEU A 168 -14.87 -8.63 -1.59
C LEU A 168 -14.67 -7.12 -1.51
N MET A 169 -13.42 -6.67 -1.37
CA MET A 169 -13.07 -5.25 -1.32
C MET A 169 -13.49 -4.51 -2.59
N ARG A 170 -13.22 -5.08 -3.77
CA ARG A 170 -13.66 -4.52 -5.06
C ARG A 170 -15.17 -4.34 -5.13
N LYS A 171 -15.93 -5.36 -4.71
CA LYS A 171 -17.39 -5.29 -4.68
C LYS A 171 -17.88 -4.17 -3.77
N THR A 172 -17.23 -3.98 -2.62
CA THR A 172 -17.60 -2.95 -1.63
C THR A 172 -17.28 -1.53 -2.11
N VAL A 173 -16.09 -1.30 -2.67
CA VAL A 173 -15.65 0.07 -3.02
C VAL A 173 -16.08 0.52 -4.41
N GLY A 174 -16.62 -0.38 -5.24
CA GLY A 174 -17.06 -0.07 -6.60
C GLY A 174 -15.91 0.12 -7.59
N PRO A 175 -16.18 0.67 -8.79
CA PRO A 175 -15.19 0.77 -9.86
C PRO A 175 -14.22 1.95 -9.73
N GLU A 176 -14.63 3.03 -9.06
CA GLU A 176 -13.87 4.29 -9.01
C GLU A 176 -12.71 4.27 -8.00
N ILE A 177 -12.87 3.50 -6.92
CA ILE A 177 -11.86 3.39 -5.86
C ILE A 177 -10.92 2.24 -6.17
N GLY A 178 -9.63 2.47 -6.00
CA GLY A 178 -8.62 1.46 -6.27
C GLY A 178 -8.60 0.33 -5.23
N VAL A 179 -8.16 -0.86 -5.65
CA VAL A 179 -7.88 -1.98 -4.75
C VAL A 179 -6.44 -2.41 -4.94
N LYS A 180 -5.62 -2.31 -3.89
CA LYS A 180 -4.23 -2.74 -3.91
C LYS A 180 -4.08 -4.09 -3.20
N ALA A 181 -3.65 -5.11 -3.93
CA ALA A 181 -3.32 -6.40 -3.36
C ALA A 181 -1.84 -6.44 -2.96
N SER A 182 -1.54 -6.78 -1.71
CA SER A 182 -0.17 -6.85 -1.20
C SER A 182 0.00 -7.93 -0.14
N GLY A 183 1.25 -8.40 0.00
CA GLY A 183 1.62 -9.50 0.89
C GLY A 183 1.50 -10.84 0.17
N GLY A 184 2.64 -11.49 -0.07
CA GLY A 184 2.69 -12.85 -0.62
C GLY A 184 2.60 -12.98 -2.15
N VAL A 185 2.56 -11.88 -2.90
CA VAL A 185 2.53 -11.89 -4.39
C VAL A 185 3.94 -12.16 -4.93
N ARG A 186 4.17 -13.35 -5.51
CA ARG A 186 5.53 -13.84 -5.84
C ARG A 186 5.73 -14.25 -7.28
N SER A 187 4.66 -14.33 -8.06
CA SER A 187 4.68 -14.78 -9.45
C SER A 187 3.75 -13.95 -10.33
N LEU A 188 3.95 -14.07 -11.64
CA LEU A 188 3.06 -13.50 -12.64
C LEU A 188 1.64 -14.07 -12.53
N GLU A 189 1.52 -15.36 -12.21
CA GLU A 189 0.23 -16.04 -12.02
C GLU A 189 -0.53 -15.45 -10.83
N ASP A 190 0.16 -15.16 -9.71
CA ASP A 190 -0.47 -14.50 -8.55
C ASP A 190 -1.01 -13.12 -8.94
N VAL A 191 -0.23 -12.34 -9.71
CA VAL A 191 -0.67 -11.03 -10.19
C VAL A 191 -1.92 -11.15 -11.06
N GLN A 192 -1.94 -12.09 -12.00
CA GLN A 192 -3.09 -12.31 -12.88
C GLN A 192 -4.34 -12.66 -12.07
N LYS A 193 -4.25 -13.60 -11.13
CA LYS A 193 -5.36 -13.98 -10.24
C LYS A 193 -5.91 -12.80 -9.45
N LEU A 194 -5.03 -11.96 -8.88
CA LEU A 194 -5.45 -10.81 -8.07
C LEU A 194 -6.06 -9.70 -8.93
N VAL A 195 -5.54 -9.48 -10.14
CA VAL A 195 -6.11 -8.51 -11.07
C VAL A 195 -7.47 -8.98 -11.59
N GLU A 196 -7.62 -10.27 -11.91
CA GLU A 196 -8.91 -10.88 -12.27
C GLU A 196 -9.94 -10.76 -11.14
N ALA A 197 -9.50 -10.87 -9.88
CA ALA A 197 -10.33 -10.63 -8.70
C ALA A 197 -10.69 -9.14 -8.50
N GLY A 198 -10.02 -8.21 -9.20
CA GLY A 198 -10.35 -6.79 -9.19
C GLY A 198 -9.28 -5.86 -8.63
N ALA A 199 -8.06 -6.34 -8.38
CA ALA A 199 -6.93 -5.48 -7.99
C ALA A 199 -6.55 -4.52 -9.13
N SER A 200 -6.36 -3.25 -8.80
CA SER A 200 -5.86 -2.21 -9.72
C SER A 200 -4.43 -1.77 -9.39
N ARG A 201 -3.84 -2.31 -8.31
CA ARG A 201 -2.42 -2.15 -7.95
C ARG A 201 -1.92 -3.38 -7.20
N ILE A 202 -0.62 -3.67 -7.32
CA ILE A 202 0.06 -4.79 -6.68
C ILE A 202 1.21 -4.26 -5.84
N GLY A 203 1.27 -4.58 -4.55
CA GLY A 203 2.45 -4.38 -3.73
C GLY A 203 3.29 -5.65 -3.69
N ALA A 204 4.50 -5.62 -4.25
CA ALA A 204 5.41 -6.76 -4.27
C ALA A 204 6.87 -6.31 -4.14
N SER A 205 7.68 -7.06 -3.39
CA SER A 205 9.15 -6.90 -3.38
C SER A 205 9.83 -7.70 -4.49
N SER A 206 9.09 -8.63 -5.10
CA SER A 206 9.55 -9.50 -6.17
C SER A 206 9.22 -8.97 -7.57
N GLY A 207 9.06 -7.65 -7.72
CA GLY A 207 8.60 -7.00 -8.96
C GLY A 207 9.44 -7.37 -10.18
N VAL A 208 10.77 -7.36 -10.06
CA VAL A 208 11.68 -7.74 -11.15
C VAL A 208 11.43 -9.17 -11.60
N LYS A 209 11.40 -10.13 -10.67
CA LYS A 209 11.14 -11.54 -10.96
C LYS A 209 9.79 -11.74 -11.64
N ILE A 210 8.76 -11.07 -11.15
CA ILE A 210 7.40 -11.14 -11.74
C ILE A 210 7.43 -10.69 -13.21
N ILE A 211 8.14 -9.61 -13.54
CA ILE A 211 8.25 -9.11 -14.91
C ILE A 211 9.13 -10.00 -15.79
N GLU A 212 10.16 -10.61 -15.22
CA GLU A 212 11.05 -11.54 -15.93
C GLU A 212 10.46 -12.96 -16.06
N GLY A 213 9.26 -13.19 -15.51
CA GLY A 213 8.58 -14.50 -15.56
C GLY A 213 9.14 -15.52 -14.57
N GLU A 214 9.91 -15.07 -13.60
CA GLU A 214 10.49 -15.89 -12.54
C GLU A 214 9.61 -15.90 -11.27
N GLN A 215 9.74 -16.95 -10.47
CA GLN A 215 9.06 -17.07 -9.17
C GLN A 215 10.01 -16.71 -8.01
N SER A 216 9.54 -15.90 -7.07
CA SER A 216 10.30 -15.59 -5.85
C SER A 216 10.03 -16.57 -4.71
N THR A 217 11.06 -16.87 -3.92
CA THR A 217 10.96 -17.65 -2.67
C THR A 217 11.06 -16.78 -1.41
N SER A 218 11.39 -15.48 -1.53
CA SER A 218 11.49 -14.56 -0.39
C SER A 218 10.13 -14.00 0.03
N SER A 219 9.98 -13.61 1.31
CA SER A 219 8.80 -12.89 1.83
C SER A 219 8.96 -11.37 1.74
N TYR A 220 10.20 -10.88 1.66
CA TYR A 220 10.58 -9.48 1.49
C TYR A 220 11.84 -9.36 0.64
#